data_AF-A0A8D5FPN7-F1
#
_entry.id   AF-A0A8D5FPN7-F1
#
_cell.length_a   1.000
_cell.length_b   1.000
_cell.length_c   1.000
_cell.angle_alpha   90.00
_cell.angle_beta   90.00
_cell.angle_gamma   90.00
#
_symmetry.space_group_name_H-M   'P 1'
#
loop_
_entity.id
_entity.type
_entity.pdbx_description
1 polymer ?
#
loop_
_entity_poly.entity_id
_entity_poly.type
_entity_poly.pdbx_seq_one_letter_code
_entity_poly.pdbx_strand_id
1 'polypeptide(L)'
;MNTKLLFCLITLTLSSISCLTTASNSATIIAFGDSITAGHSSRSGGYPPKLSSLLNENNKPSIVINKGVSGEKTLAGVGRIGRVLAGTPSNLILIMEGTNDIRGGLSLETTRHNLESMINQSKAAGVTPILATLTPSDRNGSATVIPNYWNPMIKNLASSTSIPLADQYAAILPTWGSSNADGLHPNDTGYWTVARTWYGVIAPMISSTGEVNADSSGGGGSSGPCFIATAAFGSPVEKHVILLKEFRDNFLLTNAPGKLFVKTYYALSPPVAHFISQHENVKRVIRILLYPLIGLSYVLLKLNLTAQLFIAVMLAGGLGFSMLFLKRKNLTVQ
;
A
#
# COMPACT_ATOMS: atom_id res chain seq x y z
N MET A 1 -68.14 -31.29 -12.75
CA MET A 1 -67.22 -30.13 -12.81
C MET A 1 -66.33 -30.21 -11.59
N ASN A 2 -65.11 -30.73 -11.76
CA ASN A 2 -64.29 -31.28 -10.67
C ASN A 2 -63.45 -30.20 -9.98
N THR A 3 -63.68 -30.05 -8.68
CA THR A 3 -62.98 -29.21 -7.69
C THR A 3 -61.50 -29.57 -7.46
N LYS A 4 -60.88 -30.35 -8.36
CA LYS A 4 -59.46 -30.74 -8.30
C LYS A 4 -58.55 -29.92 -9.21
N LEU A 5 -59.09 -29.07 -10.09
CA LEU A 5 -58.29 -28.25 -11.00
C LEU A 5 -57.92 -26.86 -10.45
N LEU A 6 -58.55 -26.42 -9.35
CA LEU A 6 -58.30 -25.10 -8.76
C LEU A 6 -57.20 -25.11 -7.69
N PHE A 7 -56.78 -26.28 -7.22
CA PHE A 7 -55.77 -26.41 -6.16
C PHE A 7 -54.33 -26.55 -6.70
N CYS A 8 -54.15 -26.69 -8.02
CA CYS A 8 -52.83 -26.84 -8.65
C CYS A 8 -52.29 -25.53 -9.27
N LEU A 9 -53.09 -24.45 -9.28
CA LEU A 9 -52.66 -23.13 -9.78
C LEU A 9 -52.25 -22.14 -8.66
N ILE A 10 -52.27 -22.56 -7.39
CA ILE A 10 -51.87 -21.72 -6.23
C ILE A 10 -50.50 -22.13 -5.65
N THR A 11 -49.86 -23.18 -6.18
CA THR A 11 -48.51 -23.61 -5.76
C THR A 11 -47.38 -23.19 -6.71
N LEU A 12 -47.65 -22.31 -7.69
CA LEU A 12 -46.65 -21.84 -8.67
C LEU A 12 -46.32 -20.34 -8.61
N THR A 13 -46.61 -19.65 -7.50
CA THR A 13 -46.26 -18.23 -7.32
C THR A 13 -45.73 -17.87 -5.93
N LEU A 14 -45.31 -18.85 -5.13
CA LEU A 14 -44.66 -18.63 -3.83
C LEU A 14 -43.22 -19.18 -3.73
N SER A 15 -42.52 -19.35 -4.86
CA SER A 15 -41.08 -19.11 -4.85
C SER A 15 -40.88 -17.60 -4.84
N SER A 16 -41.21 -17.01 -3.70
CA SER A 16 -40.85 -15.67 -3.31
C SER A 16 -39.38 -15.52 -3.65
N ILE A 17 -39.11 -14.78 -4.72
CA ILE A 17 -37.83 -14.13 -4.94
C ILE A 17 -37.61 -13.36 -3.65
N SER A 18 -36.88 -13.98 -2.73
CA SER A 18 -36.14 -13.26 -1.72
C SER A 18 -35.15 -12.48 -2.55
N CYS A 19 -35.61 -11.34 -3.06
CA CYS A 19 -34.74 -10.26 -3.41
C CYS A 19 -34.10 -9.93 -2.07
N LEU A 20 -32.99 -10.62 -1.76
CA LEU A 20 -32.03 -10.10 -0.84
C LEU A 20 -31.67 -8.76 -1.46
N THR A 21 -32.34 -7.72 -1.01
CA THR A 21 -31.78 -6.39 -0.99
C THR A 21 -30.57 -6.52 -0.07
N THR A 22 -29.47 -7.02 -0.60
CA THR A 22 -28.17 -6.72 -0.04
C THR A 22 -28.09 -5.21 -0.14
N ALA A 23 -28.40 -4.53 0.97
CA ALA A 23 -27.99 -3.15 1.13
C ALA A 23 -26.50 -3.17 0.79
N SER A 24 -26.14 -2.53 -0.32
CA SER A 24 -24.74 -2.38 -0.71
C SER A 24 -24.09 -1.63 0.45
N ASN A 25 -23.42 -2.35 1.34
CA ASN A 25 -22.77 -1.81 2.52
C ASN A 25 -21.57 -1.02 2.03
N SER A 26 -21.80 0.19 1.54
CA SER A 26 -20.73 1.04 1.03
C SER A 26 -19.80 1.38 2.19
N ALA A 27 -18.51 1.02 2.06
CA ALA A 27 -17.53 1.35 3.07
C ALA A 27 -17.49 2.88 3.26
N THR A 28 -17.65 3.35 4.49
CA THR A 28 -17.51 4.78 4.79
C THR A 28 -16.10 5.05 5.30
N ILE A 29 -15.40 5.95 4.61
CA ILE A 29 -13.99 6.28 4.84
C ILE A 29 -13.89 7.76 5.18
N ILE A 30 -13.26 8.09 6.30
CA ILE A 30 -12.97 9.48 6.65
C ILE A 30 -11.66 9.90 5.99
N ALA A 31 -11.67 10.98 5.23
CA ALA A 31 -10.45 11.67 4.80
C ALA A 31 -10.16 12.82 5.77
N PHE A 32 -9.17 12.66 6.65
CA PHE A 32 -8.83 13.59 7.72
C PHE A 32 -7.48 14.28 7.46
N GLY A 33 -7.44 15.60 7.59
CA GLY A 33 -6.19 16.36 7.45
C GLY A 33 -6.42 17.83 7.14
N ASP A 34 -5.43 18.42 6.45
CA ASP A 34 -5.36 19.86 6.23
C ASP A 34 -5.96 20.33 4.87
N SER A 35 -5.44 21.43 4.31
CA SER A 35 -5.85 21.99 3.01
C SER A 35 -5.64 21.04 1.84
N ILE A 36 -4.67 20.14 1.90
CA ILE A 36 -4.45 19.12 0.87
C ILE A 36 -5.63 18.13 0.90
N THR A 37 -6.09 17.74 2.10
CA THR A 37 -7.30 16.91 2.24
C THR A 37 -8.56 17.69 1.87
N ALA A 38 -8.65 18.97 2.21
CA ALA A 38 -9.76 19.84 1.81
C ALA A 38 -9.87 20.04 0.29
N GLY A 39 -8.80 19.72 -0.47
CA GLY A 39 -8.77 19.84 -1.92
C GLY A 39 -8.47 21.24 -2.42
N HIS A 40 -7.68 22.03 -1.68
CA HIS A 40 -7.25 23.36 -2.12
C HIS A 40 -6.58 23.28 -3.50
N SER A 41 -6.83 24.27 -4.36
CA SER A 41 -6.37 24.30 -5.77
C SER A 41 -6.96 23.22 -6.70
N SER A 42 -7.92 22.42 -6.24
CA SER A 42 -8.64 21.44 -7.06
C SER A 42 -9.95 22.03 -7.58
N ARG A 43 -10.28 21.80 -8.86
CA ARG A 43 -11.62 22.12 -9.39
C ARG A 43 -12.66 21.05 -9.04
N SER A 44 -12.18 19.84 -8.73
CA SER A 44 -13.01 18.68 -8.41
C SER A 44 -13.04 18.27 -6.93
N GLY A 45 -12.59 19.13 -6.00
CA GLY A 45 -12.68 18.86 -4.55
C GLY A 45 -11.58 17.98 -3.94
N GLY A 46 -10.43 17.84 -4.61
CA GLY A 46 -9.23 17.17 -4.10
C GLY A 46 -9.19 15.67 -4.38
N TYR A 47 -8.43 14.94 -3.57
CA TYR A 47 -8.35 13.48 -3.67
C TYR A 47 -9.58 12.72 -3.16
N PRO A 48 -10.37 13.18 -2.16
CA PRO A 48 -11.47 12.38 -1.63
C PRO A 48 -12.52 11.93 -2.67
N PRO A 49 -13.09 12.82 -3.50
CA PRO A 49 -14.03 12.38 -4.54
C PRO A 49 -13.38 11.49 -5.61
N LYS A 50 -12.11 11.75 -5.97
CA LYS A 50 -11.35 10.92 -6.90
C LYS A 50 -11.13 9.50 -6.35
N LEU A 51 -10.81 9.38 -5.06
CA LEU A 51 -10.65 8.10 -4.37
C LEU A 51 -11.98 7.34 -4.30
N SER A 52 -13.07 8.04 -4.02
CA SER A 52 -14.42 7.45 -4.08
C SER A 52 -14.69 6.88 -5.48
N SER A 53 -14.39 7.62 -6.54
CA SER A 53 -14.53 7.14 -7.94
C SER A 53 -13.71 5.88 -8.18
N LEU A 54 -12.42 5.88 -7.83
CA LEU A 54 -11.53 4.73 -8.01
C LEU A 54 -12.05 3.47 -7.31
N LEU A 55 -12.53 3.60 -6.07
CA LEU A 55 -13.06 2.46 -5.32
C LEU A 55 -14.31 1.88 -6.00
N ASN A 56 -15.27 2.74 -6.37
CA ASN A 56 -16.51 2.31 -7.00
C ASN A 56 -16.29 1.70 -8.39
N GLU A 57 -15.41 2.30 -9.21
CA GLU A 57 -15.02 1.79 -10.52
C GLU A 57 -14.35 0.40 -10.45
N ASN A 58 -13.78 0.04 -9.30
CA ASN A 58 -13.11 -1.23 -9.07
C ASN A 58 -13.93 -2.19 -8.18
N ASN A 59 -15.27 -2.07 -8.22
CA ASN A 59 -16.21 -2.92 -7.48
C ASN A 59 -15.97 -2.94 -5.97
N LYS A 60 -15.56 -1.81 -5.38
CA LYS A 60 -15.39 -1.61 -3.94
C LYS A 60 -16.32 -0.48 -3.50
N PRO A 61 -17.63 -0.73 -3.38
CA PRO A 61 -18.59 0.33 -3.12
C PRO A 61 -18.19 1.10 -1.85
N SER A 62 -17.88 2.38 -1.99
CA SER A 62 -17.29 3.18 -0.91
C SER A 62 -17.61 4.66 -1.08
N ILE A 63 -17.74 5.36 0.06
CA ILE A 63 -17.86 6.81 0.13
C ILE A 63 -16.71 7.37 0.96
N VAL A 64 -16.00 8.35 0.40
CA VAL A 64 -14.93 9.06 1.10
C VAL A 64 -15.42 10.42 1.57
N ILE A 65 -15.62 10.56 2.89
CA ILE A 65 -16.13 11.78 3.51
C ILE A 65 -14.95 12.72 3.80
N ASN A 66 -14.94 13.85 3.10
CA ASN A 66 -13.92 14.88 3.29
C ASN A 66 -14.10 15.60 4.63
N LYS A 67 -13.11 15.46 5.52
CA LYS A 67 -12.99 16.16 6.81
C LYS A 67 -11.69 16.97 6.84
N GLY A 68 -11.25 17.48 5.69
CA GLY A 68 -10.09 18.36 5.56
C GLY A 68 -10.38 19.78 6.05
N VAL A 69 -9.43 20.38 6.76
CA VAL A 69 -9.52 21.76 7.27
C VAL A 69 -8.30 22.56 6.81
N SER A 70 -8.52 23.59 5.99
CA SER A 70 -7.40 24.36 5.43
C SER A 70 -6.57 25.04 6.52
N GLY A 71 -5.24 24.90 6.44
CA GLY A 71 -4.31 25.49 7.39
C GLY A 71 -4.18 24.76 8.73
N GLU A 72 -4.87 23.63 8.91
CA GLU A 72 -4.86 22.88 10.15
C GLU A 72 -3.48 22.30 10.47
N LYS A 73 -3.13 22.36 11.76
CA LYS A 73 -1.95 21.73 12.36
C LYS A 73 -2.39 20.54 13.19
N THR A 74 -1.48 19.59 13.41
CA THR A 74 -1.78 18.36 14.17
C THR A 74 -2.37 18.60 15.56
N LEU A 75 -2.01 19.71 16.23
CA LEU A 75 -2.59 20.09 17.53
C LEU A 75 -4.11 20.33 17.45
N ALA A 76 -4.57 21.03 16.41
CA ALA A 76 -6.00 21.26 16.18
C ALA A 76 -6.70 19.97 15.73
N GLY A 77 -6.03 19.16 14.89
CA GLY A 77 -6.50 17.83 14.48
C GLY A 77 -6.82 16.92 15.69
N VAL A 78 -5.90 16.82 16.65
CA VAL A 78 -6.10 16.09 17.92
C VAL A 78 -7.34 16.58 18.67
N GLY A 79 -7.60 17.89 18.68
CA GLY A 79 -8.74 18.48 19.37
C GLY A 79 -10.11 18.16 18.75
N ARG A 80 -10.16 17.85 17.45
CA ARG A 80 -11.42 17.60 16.74
C ARG A 80 -11.67 16.16 16.32
N ILE A 81 -10.63 15.31 16.29
CA ILE A 81 -10.75 13.96 15.74
C ILE A 81 -11.82 13.11 16.46
N GLY A 82 -11.92 13.21 17.79
CA GLY A 82 -12.95 12.51 18.56
C GLY A 82 -14.37 12.86 18.13
N ARG A 83 -14.66 14.15 17.88
CA ARG A 83 -15.98 14.58 17.36
C ARG A 83 -16.22 14.09 15.93
N VAL A 84 -15.18 14.06 15.11
CA VAL A 84 -15.27 13.55 13.73
C VAL A 84 -15.59 12.06 13.72
N LEU A 85 -14.89 11.27 14.54
CA LEU A 85 -15.13 9.82 14.67
C LEU A 85 -16.54 9.53 15.20
N ALA A 86 -16.98 10.23 16.25
CA ALA A 86 -18.31 10.04 16.82
C ALA A 86 -19.45 10.46 15.87
N GLY A 87 -19.23 11.50 15.07
CA GLY A 87 -20.22 12.04 14.14
C GLY A 87 -20.17 11.44 12.73
N THR A 88 -19.32 10.43 12.48
CA THR A 88 -19.17 9.83 11.15
C THR A 88 -18.94 8.33 11.27
N PRO A 89 -20.01 7.52 11.25
CA PRO A 89 -19.92 6.06 11.24
C PRO A 89 -19.02 5.61 10.09
N SER A 90 -17.88 5.03 10.42
CA SER A 90 -16.83 4.72 9.45
C SER A 90 -15.99 3.55 9.91
N ASN A 91 -15.35 2.87 8.96
CA ASN A 91 -14.47 1.75 9.25
C ASN A 91 -12.99 2.15 9.15
N LEU A 92 -12.69 3.13 8.30
CA LEU A 92 -11.35 3.60 7.99
C LEU A 92 -11.25 5.11 8.16
N ILE A 93 -10.09 5.58 8.61
CA ILE A 93 -9.71 7.00 8.61
C ILE A 93 -8.33 7.18 7.98
N LEU A 94 -8.24 8.07 7.00
CA LEU A 94 -7.03 8.45 6.28
C LEU A 94 -6.49 9.72 6.95
N ILE A 95 -5.33 9.65 7.59
CA ILE A 95 -4.72 10.76 8.31
C ILE A 95 -3.54 11.31 7.49
N MET A 96 -3.68 12.54 7.00
CA MET A 96 -2.60 13.28 6.32
C MET A 96 -2.51 14.69 6.88
N GLU A 97 -1.61 14.86 7.86
CA GLU A 97 -1.46 16.11 8.60
C GLU A 97 -0.02 16.30 9.09
N GLY A 98 0.39 17.56 9.29
CA GLY A 98 1.76 17.93 9.68
C GLY A 98 2.40 18.94 8.72
N THR A 99 1.82 19.18 7.55
CA THR A 99 2.33 20.16 6.58
C THR A 99 2.38 21.57 7.17
N ASN A 100 1.34 21.98 7.90
CA ASN A 100 1.28 23.30 8.52
C ASN A 100 2.04 23.37 9.85
N ASP A 101 2.43 22.25 10.44
CA ASP A 101 3.27 22.20 11.63
C ASP A 101 4.66 22.74 11.30
N ILE A 102 5.24 22.31 10.16
CA ILE A 102 6.49 22.82 9.61
C ILE A 102 6.45 24.35 9.51
N ARG A 103 5.39 24.88 8.87
CA ARG A 103 5.22 26.34 8.67
C ARG A 103 4.88 27.08 9.96
N GLY A 104 4.26 26.39 10.91
CA GLY A 104 3.81 26.93 12.18
C GLY A 104 4.86 26.88 13.29
N GLY A 105 6.03 26.30 13.04
CA GLY A 105 7.09 26.14 14.04
C GLY A 105 6.78 25.10 15.11
N LEU A 106 5.86 24.15 14.86
CA LEU A 106 5.67 23.02 15.77
C LEU A 106 6.85 22.06 15.65
N SER A 107 7.32 21.56 16.81
CA SER A 107 8.45 20.65 16.84
C SER A 107 8.09 19.29 16.23
N LEU A 108 9.08 18.60 15.64
CA LEU A 108 8.91 17.25 15.11
C LEU A 108 8.35 16.28 16.17
N GLU A 109 8.78 16.42 17.42
CA GLU A 109 8.34 15.58 18.53
C GLU A 109 6.87 15.85 18.90
N THR A 110 6.47 17.12 18.96
CA THR A 110 5.07 17.52 19.19
C THR A 110 4.17 16.99 18.06
N THR A 111 4.57 17.15 16.81
CA THR A 111 3.83 16.60 15.66
C THR A 111 3.72 15.08 15.75
N ARG A 112 4.82 14.37 16.06
CA ARG A 112 4.80 12.90 16.26
C ARG A 112 3.80 12.50 17.34
N HIS A 113 3.84 13.16 18.50
CA HIS A 113 2.93 12.87 19.61
C HIS A 113 1.46 13.13 19.25
N ASN A 114 1.18 14.20 18.51
CA ASN A 114 -0.17 14.52 18.05
C ASN A 114 -0.69 13.48 17.04
N LEU A 115 0.14 13.08 16.06
CA LEU A 115 -0.21 12.01 15.11
C LEU A 115 -0.46 10.69 15.85
N GLU A 116 0.36 10.34 16.83
CA GLU A 116 0.18 9.16 17.69
C GLU A 116 -1.14 9.21 18.47
N SER A 117 -1.48 10.37 19.03
CA SER A 117 -2.78 10.60 19.70
C SER A 117 -3.96 10.39 18.75
N MET A 118 -3.90 10.91 17.52
CA MET A 118 -4.95 10.71 16.53
C MET A 118 -5.11 9.24 16.11
N ILE A 119 -4.00 8.51 15.98
CA ILE A 119 -4.01 7.07 15.73
C ILE A 119 -4.70 6.33 16.89
N ASN A 120 -4.33 6.65 18.13
CA ASN A 120 -4.88 6.00 19.32
C ASN A 120 -6.38 6.29 19.51
N GLN A 121 -6.81 7.54 19.29
CA GLN A 121 -8.22 7.91 19.33
C GLN A 121 -9.05 7.18 18.26
N SER A 122 -8.49 7.01 17.06
CA SER A 122 -9.15 6.25 15.97
C SER A 122 -9.34 4.79 16.36
N LYS A 123 -8.28 4.13 16.85
CA LYS A 123 -8.33 2.75 17.33
C LYS A 123 -9.32 2.56 18.48
N ALA A 124 -9.33 3.50 19.45
CA ALA A 124 -10.27 3.47 20.57
C ALA A 124 -11.73 3.60 20.12
N ALA A 125 -11.99 4.29 19.01
CA ALA A 125 -13.30 4.38 18.38
C ALA A 125 -13.65 3.18 17.48
N GLY A 126 -12.79 2.17 17.40
CA GLY A 126 -12.98 1.01 16.50
C GLY A 126 -12.77 1.33 15.01
N VAL A 127 -12.18 2.49 14.69
CA VAL A 127 -11.92 2.92 13.32
C VAL A 127 -10.45 2.68 12.99
N THR A 128 -10.17 1.96 11.91
CA THR A 128 -8.79 1.63 11.50
C THR A 128 -8.11 2.87 10.91
N PRO A 129 -7.03 3.39 11.52
CA PRO A 129 -6.30 4.52 10.95
C PRO A 129 -5.28 4.07 9.91
N ILE A 130 -5.13 4.86 8.85
CA ILE A 130 -4.05 4.77 7.86
C ILE A 130 -3.34 6.11 7.84
N LEU A 131 -2.02 6.08 7.98
CA LEU A 131 -1.21 7.29 8.01
C LEU A 131 -0.61 7.59 6.63
N ALA A 132 -0.46 8.86 6.27
CA ALA A 132 0.25 9.27 5.07
C ALA A 132 1.51 10.06 5.38
N THR A 133 2.54 9.91 4.54
CA THR A 133 3.63 10.88 4.49
C THR A 133 3.13 12.23 3.96
N LEU A 134 3.82 13.30 4.33
CA LEU A 134 3.52 14.65 3.82
C LEU A 134 3.88 14.73 2.35
N THR A 135 3.11 15.48 1.55
CA THR A 135 3.47 15.76 0.17
C THR A 135 4.66 16.74 0.09
N PRO A 136 5.34 16.78 -1.05
CA PRO A 136 6.24 17.86 -1.42
C PRO A 136 5.71 19.29 -1.16
N SER A 137 6.63 20.20 -0.87
CA SER A 137 6.43 21.65 -0.84
C SER A 137 7.73 22.42 -1.16
N ASP A 138 7.66 23.29 -2.14
CA ASP A 138 8.70 24.23 -2.59
C ASP A 138 8.25 25.70 -2.44
N ARG A 139 7.09 25.96 -1.82
CA ARG A 139 6.47 27.30 -1.63
C ARG A 139 7.38 28.35 -0.99
N ASN A 140 8.43 27.96 -0.29
CA ASN A 140 9.41 28.86 0.32
C ASN A 140 10.78 28.85 -0.39
N GLY A 141 10.86 28.40 -1.64
CA GLY A 141 12.13 28.30 -2.37
C GLY A 141 13.14 27.31 -1.76
N SER A 142 12.66 26.39 -0.92
CA SER A 142 13.52 25.45 -0.21
C SER A 142 14.03 24.38 -1.18
N ALA A 143 15.34 24.26 -1.33
CA ALA A 143 15.98 23.16 -2.09
C ALA A 143 15.59 21.78 -1.52
N THR A 144 15.14 21.73 -0.26
CA THR A 144 14.50 20.57 0.36
C THR A 144 12.99 20.71 0.31
N VAL A 145 12.38 19.86 -0.49
CA VAL A 145 10.95 19.74 -0.75
C VAL A 145 10.09 19.49 0.52
N ILE A 146 10.68 19.10 1.65
CA ILE A 146 10.26 19.28 3.06
C ILE A 146 11.51 18.96 3.92
N PRO A 147 11.57 19.24 5.24
CA PRO A 147 12.74 18.84 6.03
C PRO A 147 12.87 17.31 6.10
N ASN A 148 14.08 16.79 5.88
CA ASN A 148 14.36 15.39 5.57
C ASN A 148 14.00 14.37 6.68
N TYR A 149 13.74 14.82 7.92
CA TYR A 149 13.38 13.98 9.06
C TYR A 149 11.87 13.80 9.30
N TRP A 150 11.00 14.58 8.63
CA TRP A 150 9.55 14.53 8.86
C TRP A 150 8.91 13.25 8.34
N ASN A 151 9.13 12.93 7.07
CA ASN A 151 8.57 11.71 6.48
C ASN A 151 9.19 10.42 7.05
N PRO A 152 10.50 10.36 7.38
CA PRO A 152 11.04 9.25 8.17
C PRO A 152 10.37 9.08 9.54
N MET A 153 10.09 10.18 10.26
CA MET A 153 9.34 10.11 11.52
C MET A 153 7.95 9.51 11.33
N ILE A 154 7.20 9.96 10.32
CA ILE A 154 5.85 9.44 10.02
C ILE A 154 5.90 7.94 9.66
N LYS A 155 6.87 7.53 8.84
CA LYS A 155 7.10 6.12 8.47
C LYS A 155 7.35 5.26 9.71
N ASN A 156 8.22 5.72 10.61
CA ASN A 156 8.54 5.03 11.85
C ASN A 156 7.32 4.97 12.79
N LEU A 157 6.51 6.04 12.84
CA LEU A 157 5.28 6.07 13.63
C LEU A 157 4.25 5.05 13.13
N ALA A 158 4.02 4.98 11.81
CA ALA A 158 3.11 3.97 11.23
C ALA A 158 3.58 2.54 11.54
N SER A 159 4.88 2.28 11.40
CA SER A 159 5.47 0.97 11.71
C SER A 159 5.36 0.61 13.19
N SER A 160 5.73 1.52 14.10
CA SER A 160 5.73 1.27 15.55
C SER A 160 4.32 1.13 16.12
N THR A 161 3.34 1.79 15.52
CA THR A 161 1.92 1.65 15.89
C THR A 161 1.20 0.56 15.12
N SER A 162 1.88 -0.18 14.25
CA SER A 162 1.32 -1.29 13.45
C SER A 162 0.10 -0.89 12.62
N ILE A 163 0.20 0.24 11.90
CA ILE A 163 -0.85 0.70 10.99
C ILE A 163 -0.33 0.84 9.55
N PRO A 164 -1.20 0.74 8.53
CA PRO A 164 -0.77 0.92 7.16
C PRO A 164 -0.30 2.36 6.88
N LEU A 165 0.59 2.49 5.89
CA LEU A 165 1.15 3.77 5.46
C LEU A 165 0.93 4.00 3.95
N ALA A 166 0.42 5.18 3.60
CA ALA A 166 0.41 5.71 2.24
C ALA A 166 1.61 6.67 2.03
N ASP A 167 2.61 6.27 1.24
CA ASP A 167 3.79 7.11 0.98
C ASP A 167 3.52 8.14 -0.13
N GLN A 168 2.72 9.15 0.18
CA GLN A 168 2.33 10.23 -0.73
C GLN A 168 3.53 10.99 -1.30
N TYR A 169 4.54 11.21 -0.46
CA TYR A 169 5.77 11.88 -0.87
C TYR A 169 6.46 11.16 -2.02
N ALA A 170 6.76 9.88 -1.83
CA ALA A 170 7.45 9.09 -2.85
C ALA A 170 6.63 8.97 -4.14
N ALA A 171 5.30 8.93 -4.01
CA ALA A 171 4.40 8.80 -5.16
C ALA A 171 4.36 10.06 -6.04
N ILE A 172 4.30 11.26 -5.45
CA ILE A 172 4.11 12.51 -6.20
C ILE A 172 5.42 13.26 -6.50
N LEU A 173 6.50 13.00 -5.76
CA LEU A 173 7.79 13.67 -5.94
C LEU A 173 8.29 13.65 -7.40
N PRO A 174 8.24 12.53 -8.15
CA PRO A 174 8.75 12.50 -9.53
C PRO A 174 8.02 13.42 -10.49
N THR A 175 6.76 13.77 -10.19
CA THR A 175 5.92 14.62 -11.04
C THR A 175 5.55 15.94 -10.37
N TRP A 176 6.19 16.29 -9.25
CA TRP A 176 5.79 17.44 -8.43
C TRP A 176 5.71 18.74 -9.24
N GLY A 177 6.71 19.02 -10.09
CA GLY A 177 6.76 20.24 -10.89
C GLY A 177 5.52 20.46 -11.78
N SER A 178 4.91 19.41 -12.31
CA SER A 178 3.68 19.48 -13.12
C SER A 178 2.40 19.12 -12.35
N SER A 179 2.54 18.55 -11.15
CA SER A 179 1.44 18.08 -10.30
C SER A 179 1.09 19.05 -9.17
N ASN A 180 1.81 20.17 -9.09
CA ASN A 180 1.68 21.23 -8.11
C ASN A 180 0.92 22.44 -8.69
N ALA A 181 0.21 23.18 -7.84
CA ALA A 181 -0.49 24.41 -8.20
C ALA A 181 0.21 25.69 -7.72
N ASP A 182 0.78 25.68 -6.51
CA ASP A 182 1.23 26.90 -5.80
C ASP A 182 2.49 26.72 -4.93
N GLY A 183 3.17 25.60 -5.11
CA GLY A 183 4.34 25.17 -4.35
C GLY A 183 4.02 24.36 -3.09
N LEU A 184 2.75 24.06 -2.83
CA LEU A 184 2.30 23.35 -1.63
C LEU A 184 1.15 22.39 -1.91
N HIS A 185 0.17 22.83 -2.71
CA HIS A 185 -1.03 22.08 -2.98
C HIS A 185 -0.91 21.36 -4.32
N PRO A 186 -1.23 20.05 -4.37
CA PRO A 186 -1.42 19.37 -5.63
C PRO A 186 -2.47 20.10 -6.50
N ASN A 187 -2.29 20.07 -7.82
CA ASN A 187 -3.36 20.39 -8.76
C ASN A 187 -4.23 19.13 -9.00
N ASP A 188 -5.25 19.22 -9.88
CA ASP A 188 -6.13 18.09 -10.17
C ASP A 188 -5.39 16.81 -10.62
N THR A 189 -4.26 16.94 -11.33
CA THR A 189 -3.38 15.82 -11.73
C THR A 189 -2.67 15.24 -10.51
N GLY A 190 -2.09 16.09 -9.65
CA GLY A 190 -1.46 15.65 -8.42
C GLY A 190 -2.42 14.98 -7.45
N TYR A 191 -3.66 15.47 -7.34
CA TYR A 191 -4.69 14.84 -6.52
C TYR A 191 -5.11 13.46 -7.02
N TRP A 192 -5.01 13.17 -8.32
CA TRP A 192 -5.16 11.82 -8.83
C TRP A 192 -4.03 10.89 -8.35
N THR A 193 -2.79 11.37 -8.29
CA THR A 193 -1.69 10.61 -7.69
C THR A 193 -1.96 10.33 -6.21
N VAL A 194 -2.39 11.34 -5.45
CA VAL A 194 -2.73 11.19 -4.03
C VAL A 194 -3.84 10.16 -3.83
N ALA A 195 -4.91 10.23 -4.64
CA ALA A 195 -6.02 9.27 -4.60
C ALA A 195 -5.56 7.84 -4.92
N ARG A 196 -4.72 7.66 -5.94
CA ARG A 196 -4.18 6.32 -6.31
C ARG A 196 -3.31 5.72 -5.21
N THR A 197 -2.50 6.54 -4.54
CA THR A 197 -1.68 6.08 -3.41
C THR A 197 -2.55 5.59 -2.26
N TRP A 198 -3.62 6.33 -1.91
CA TRP A 198 -4.59 5.88 -0.92
C TRP A 198 -5.29 4.59 -1.34
N TYR A 199 -5.78 4.55 -2.58
CA TYR A 199 -6.44 3.38 -3.15
C TYR A 199 -5.57 2.12 -3.04
N GLY A 200 -4.28 2.20 -3.39
CA GLY A 200 -3.36 1.06 -3.31
C GLY A 200 -3.17 0.50 -1.89
N VAL A 201 -3.43 1.30 -0.85
CA VAL A 201 -3.36 0.86 0.54
C VAL A 201 -4.69 0.28 1.02
N ILE A 202 -5.81 0.94 0.71
CA ILE A 202 -7.11 0.61 1.33
C ILE A 202 -7.99 -0.31 0.48
N ALA A 203 -7.84 -0.34 -0.84
CA ALA A 203 -8.60 -1.24 -1.71
C ALA A 203 -8.48 -2.73 -1.30
N PRO A 204 -7.29 -3.22 -0.89
CA PRO A 204 -7.12 -4.52 -0.22
C PRO A 204 -8.03 -4.81 0.97
N MET A 205 -8.37 -3.77 1.72
CA MET A 205 -9.08 -3.87 3.00
C MET A 205 -10.60 -3.91 2.80
N ILE A 206 -11.08 -3.57 1.60
CA ILE A 206 -12.49 -3.42 1.25
C ILE A 206 -12.90 -4.57 0.33
N SER A 207 -13.89 -5.36 0.75
CA SER A 207 -14.45 -6.46 -0.04
C SER A 207 -15.25 -5.93 -1.24
N SER A 208 -15.67 -6.82 -2.14
CA SER A 208 -16.57 -6.46 -3.25
C SER A 208 -17.98 -6.07 -2.79
N THR A 209 -18.35 -6.41 -1.55
CA THR A 209 -19.61 -6.01 -0.90
C THR A 209 -19.48 -4.71 -0.12
N GLY A 210 -18.28 -4.10 -0.08
CA GLY A 210 -17.97 -2.89 0.68
C GLY A 210 -17.74 -3.13 2.18
N GLU A 211 -17.68 -4.39 2.61
CA GLU A 211 -17.28 -4.73 3.97
C GLU A 211 -15.78 -4.51 4.17
N VAL A 212 -15.44 -3.85 5.28
CA VAL A 212 -14.05 -3.59 5.65
C VAL A 212 -13.54 -4.71 6.56
N ASN A 213 -12.60 -5.49 6.05
CA ASN A 213 -11.92 -6.52 6.84
C ASN A 213 -10.74 -5.87 7.58
N ALA A 214 -10.98 -5.40 8.80
CA ALA A 214 -9.95 -4.79 9.65
C ALA A 214 -8.89 -5.80 10.13
N ASP A 215 -9.22 -7.10 10.17
CA ASP A 215 -8.27 -8.20 10.38
C ASP A 215 -7.32 -8.41 9.18
N SER A 216 -7.58 -7.74 8.06
CA SER A 216 -6.61 -7.56 6.96
C SER A 216 -5.56 -6.48 7.25
N SER A 217 -5.38 -6.10 8.53
CA SER A 217 -4.14 -5.46 9.02
C SER A 217 -2.89 -6.32 8.78
N GLY A 218 -3.07 -7.55 8.27
CA GLY A 218 -2.08 -8.27 7.47
C GLY A 218 -2.52 -8.47 6.01
N GLY A 219 -2.16 -7.51 5.14
CA GLY A 219 -1.77 -7.76 3.73
C GLY A 219 -2.85 -8.17 2.72
N GLY A 220 -3.01 -7.36 1.66
CA GLY A 220 -3.81 -7.80 0.51
C GLY A 220 -3.86 -6.91 -0.72
N GLY A 221 -2.77 -6.22 -1.11
CA GLY A 221 -2.69 -5.59 -2.44
C GLY A 221 -2.04 -4.20 -2.53
N SER A 222 -1.12 -3.88 -1.63
CA SER A 222 0.17 -3.35 -2.08
C SER A 222 1.19 -4.35 -1.57
N SER A 223 1.83 -5.03 -2.52
CA SER A 223 2.88 -6.00 -2.29
C SER A 223 3.91 -5.36 -1.35
N GLY A 224 3.94 -5.81 -0.08
CA GLY A 224 4.75 -5.17 0.95
C GLY A 224 6.22 -5.01 0.50
N PRO A 225 6.96 -4.05 1.07
CA PRO A 225 8.32 -3.77 0.61
C PRO A 225 9.21 -5.00 0.76
N CYS A 226 9.96 -5.33 -0.30
CA CYS A 226 11.10 -6.22 -0.18
C CYS A 226 12.24 -5.44 0.46
N PHE A 227 12.20 -5.24 1.80
CA PHE A 227 13.11 -4.37 2.55
C PHE A 227 14.58 -4.47 2.13
N ILE A 228 15.14 -5.69 2.05
CA ILE A 228 16.53 -5.93 1.65
C ILE A 228 16.77 -5.53 0.18
N ALA A 229 15.88 -5.92 -0.73
CA ALA A 229 16.02 -5.60 -2.15
C ALA A 229 15.85 -4.09 -2.39
N THR A 230 14.89 -3.44 -1.74
CA THR A 230 14.69 -1.99 -1.80
C THR A 230 15.90 -1.24 -1.22
N ALA A 231 16.48 -1.71 -0.11
CA ALA A 231 17.70 -1.13 0.44
C ALA A 231 18.91 -1.26 -0.49
N ALA A 232 19.02 -2.39 -1.21
CA ALA A 232 20.11 -2.64 -2.14
C ALA A 232 19.95 -1.89 -3.47
N PHE A 233 18.76 -1.89 -4.07
CA PHE A 233 18.49 -1.28 -5.39
C PHE A 233 17.99 0.16 -5.31
N GLY A 234 17.73 0.69 -4.10
CA GLY A 234 17.46 2.09 -3.84
C GLY A 234 16.03 2.54 -4.10
N SER A 235 15.19 1.72 -4.74
CA SER A 235 13.79 2.07 -5.01
C SER A 235 12.85 0.86 -4.92
N PRO A 236 11.65 0.99 -4.31
CA PRO A 236 10.66 -0.07 -4.23
C PRO A 236 9.93 -0.34 -5.57
N VAL A 237 10.11 0.54 -6.57
CA VAL A 237 9.57 0.41 -7.94
C VAL A 237 10.64 0.09 -8.97
N GLU A 238 11.84 -0.25 -8.51
CA GLU A 238 12.91 -0.71 -9.38
C GLU A 238 12.55 -2.09 -9.97
N LYS A 239 12.92 -2.34 -11.23
CA LYS A 239 12.46 -3.51 -12.01
C LYS A 239 12.82 -4.84 -11.33
N HIS A 240 14.02 -4.97 -10.77
CA HIS A 240 14.43 -6.17 -10.04
C HIS A 240 13.66 -6.33 -8.73
N VAL A 241 13.37 -5.24 -8.03
CA VAL A 241 12.55 -5.27 -6.80
C VAL A 241 11.10 -5.68 -7.11
N ILE A 242 10.54 -5.20 -8.23
CA ILE A 242 9.20 -5.61 -8.69
C ILE A 242 9.17 -7.11 -9.00
N LEU A 243 10.17 -7.64 -9.72
CA LEU A 243 10.26 -9.07 -10.02
C LEU A 243 10.27 -9.94 -8.75
N LEU A 244 11.00 -9.52 -7.72
CA LEU A 244 11.03 -10.25 -6.44
C LEU A 244 9.70 -10.14 -5.66
N LYS A 245 8.99 -9.01 -5.77
CA LYS A 245 7.64 -8.84 -5.21
C LYS A 245 6.63 -9.75 -5.92
N GLU A 246 6.63 -9.74 -7.25
CA GLU A 246 5.78 -10.62 -8.06
C GLU A 246 6.06 -12.11 -7.76
N PHE A 247 7.33 -12.49 -7.60
CA PHE A 247 7.71 -13.86 -7.24
C PHE A 247 7.17 -14.23 -5.86
N ARG A 248 7.33 -13.35 -4.87
CA ARG A 248 6.77 -13.57 -3.54
C ARG A 248 5.26 -13.77 -3.60
N ASP A 249 4.55 -12.90 -4.30
CA ASP A 249 3.10 -12.89 -4.31
C ASP A 249 2.53 -14.09 -5.06
N ASN A 250 3.13 -14.45 -6.20
CA ASN A 250 2.63 -15.53 -7.06
C ASN A 250 3.15 -16.93 -6.67
N PHE A 251 4.26 -17.03 -5.95
CA PHE A 251 4.88 -18.33 -5.61
C PHE A 251 5.06 -18.57 -4.11
N LEU A 252 5.47 -17.58 -3.33
CA LEU A 252 5.73 -17.79 -1.89
C LEU A 252 4.44 -17.71 -1.07
N LEU A 253 3.55 -16.77 -1.39
CA LEU A 253 2.30 -16.59 -0.64
C LEU A 253 1.21 -17.61 -1.00
N THR A 254 1.45 -18.48 -1.98
CA THR A 254 0.48 -19.51 -2.40
C THR A 254 0.51 -20.78 -1.55
N ASN A 255 1.51 -20.95 -0.67
CA ASN A 255 1.68 -22.14 0.15
C ASN A 255 2.12 -21.79 1.59
N ALA A 256 1.83 -22.69 2.55
CA ALA A 256 2.10 -22.44 3.97
C ALA A 256 3.59 -22.23 4.31
N PRO A 257 4.54 -23.01 3.76
CA PRO A 257 5.97 -22.77 4.00
C PRO A 257 6.43 -21.41 3.50
N GLY A 258 5.98 -20.99 2.30
CA GLY A 258 6.33 -19.69 1.75
C GLY A 258 5.72 -18.53 2.53
N LYS A 259 4.48 -18.66 3.04
CA LYS A 259 3.88 -17.68 3.97
C LYS A 259 4.70 -17.54 5.25
N LEU A 260 5.16 -18.64 5.84
CA LEU A 260 6.02 -18.63 7.03
C LEU A 260 7.37 -17.95 6.74
N PHE A 261 7.99 -18.28 5.62
CA PHE A 261 9.23 -17.63 5.18
C PHE A 261 9.06 -16.12 5.05
N VAL A 262 8.00 -15.68 4.36
CA VAL A 262 7.70 -14.25 4.19
C VAL A 262 7.46 -13.59 5.54
N LYS A 263 6.65 -14.19 6.43
CA LYS A 263 6.42 -13.64 7.78
C LYS A 263 7.73 -13.43 8.55
N THR A 264 8.61 -14.42 8.55
CA THR A 264 9.92 -14.34 9.22
C THR A 264 10.81 -13.27 8.57
N TYR A 265 10.83 -13.21 7.24
CA TYR A 265 11.54 -12.17 6.51
C TYR A 265 11.07 -10.77 6.93
N TYR A 266 9.76 -10.52 7.01
CA TYR A 266 9.23 -9.20 7.41
C TYR A 266 9.54 -8.85 8.86
N ALA A 267 9.60 -9.86 9.76
CA ALA A 267 9.95 -9.63 11.16
C ALA A 267 11.43 -9.26 11.36
N LEU A 268 12.33 -9.86 10.56
CA LEU A 268 13.79 -9.76 10.79
C LEU A 268 14.51 -8.78 9.85
N SER A 269 13.97 -8.54 8.65
CA SER A 269 14.65 -7.76 7.62
C SER A 269 14.71 -6.23 7.83
N PRO A 270 13.80 -5.54 8.55
CA PRO A 270 13.87 -4.08 8.68
C PRO A 270 15.20 -3.52 9.23
N PRO A 271 15.76 -4.00 10.35
CA PRO A 271 17.04 -3.49 10.86
C PRO A 271 18.21 -3.79 9.91
N VAL A 272 18.19 -4.96 9.26
CA VAL A 272 19.21 -5.36 8.27
C VAL A 272 19.14 -4.46 7.04
N ALA A 273 17.94 -4.17 6.54
CA ALA A 273 17.71 -3.29 5.42
C ALA A 273 18.14 -1.85 5.73
N HIS A 274 17.90 -1.37 6.95
CA HIS A 274 18.40 -0.07 7.40
C HIS A 274 19.93 -0.01 7.32
N PHE A 275 20.64 -1.02 7.86
CA PHE A 275 22.10 -1.09 7.77
C PHE A 275 22.62 -1.13 6.32
N ILE A 276 22.01 -1.95 5.46
CA ILE A 276 22.37 -2.04 4.03
C ILE A 276 22.20 -0.69 3.33
N SER A 277 21.12 0.05 3.64
CA SER A 277 20.82 1.32 2.99
C SER A 277 21.89 2.39 3.19
N GLN A 278 22.67 2.30 4.27
CA GLN A 278 23.71 3.27 4.63
C GLN A 278 25.09 2.96 4.02
N HIS A 279 25.30 1.75 3.47
CA HIS A 279 26.64 1.29 3.04
C HIS A 279 26.67 0.84 1.58
N GLU A 280 27.29 1.64 0.70
CA GLU A 280 27.36 1.34 -0.75
C GLU A 280 28.08 0.03 -1.09
N ASN A 281 29.12 -0.32 -0.35
CA ASN A 281 29.84 -1.59 -0.54
C ASN A 281 28.96 -2.80 -0.20
N VAL A 282 28.13 -2.68 0.84
CA VAL A 282 27.19 -3.74 1.24
C VAL A 282 26.07 -3.86 0.21
N LYS A 283 25.52 -2.74 -0.30
CA LYS A 283 24.53 -2.78 -1.40
C LYS A 283 25.06 -3.54 -2.61
N ARG A 284 26.32 -3.30 -3.01
CA ARG A 284 26.94 -3.99 -4.16
C ARG A 284 26.99 -5.51 -3.95
N VAL A 285 27.42 -5.95 -2.77
CA VAL A 285 27.45 -7.37 -2.41
C VAL A 285 26.04 -7.97 -2.44
N ILE A 286 25.06 -7.29 -1.83
CA ILE A 286 23.67 -7.77 -1.79
C ILE A 286 23.05 -7.84 -3.19
N ARG A 287 23.33 -6.88 -4.09
CA ARG A 287 22.87 -6.95 -5.50
C ARG A 287 23.39 -8.20 -6.20
N ILE A 288 24.69 -8.51 -6.04
CA ILE A 288 25.31 -9.70 -6.63
C ILE A 288 24.64 -10.98 -6.10
N LEU A 289 24.39 -11.04 -4.79
CA LEU A 289 23.71 -12.19 -4.16
C LEU A 289 22.25 -12.35 -4.61
N LEU A 290 21.56 -11.24 -4.93
CA LEU A 290 20.17 -11.29 -5.37
C LEU A 290 20.00 -11.61 -6.86
N TYR A 291 21.00 -11.37 -7.72
CA TYR A 291 20.86 -11.57 -9.17
C TYR A 291 20.46 -13.00 -9.59
N PRO A 292 20.99 -14.08 -9.01
CA PRO A 292 20.52 -15.43 -9.33
C PRO A 292 19.02 -15.62 -9.05
N LEU A 293 18.54 -15.12 -7.91
CA LEU A 293 17.12 -15.20 -7.54
C LEU A 293 16.24 -14.32 -8.44
N ILE A 294 16.72 -13.15 -8.82
CA ILE A 294 16.05 -12.26 -9.78
C ILE A 294 15.93 -12.93 -11.14
N GLY A 295 17.00 -13.56 -11.63
CA GLY A 295 17.00 -14.30 -12.89
C GLY A 295 16.02 -15.47 -12.87
N LEU A 296 16.01 -16.26 -11.78
CA LEU A 296 15.04 -17.32 -11.57
C LEU A 296 13.59 -16.77 -11.55
N SER A 297 13.36 -15.67 -10.83
CA SER A 297 12.06 -15.01 -10.77
C SER A 297 11.58 -14.57 -12.15
N TYR A 298 12.48 -14.01 -12.97
CA TYR A 298 12.17 -13.62 -14.34
C TYR A 298 11.77 -14.82 -15.21
N VAL A 299 12.53 -15.93 -15.15
CA VAL A 299 12.21 -17.15 -15.89
C VAL A 299 10.84 -17.71 -15.48
N LEU A 300 10.55 -17.73 -14.18
CA LEU A 300 9.29 -18.27 -13.66
C LEU A 300 8.07 -17.38 -13.98
N LEU A 301 8.24 -16.05 -13.98
CA LEU A 301 7.15 -15.11 -14.16
C LEU A 301 6.88 -14.71 -15.62
N LYS A 302 7.92 -14.64 -16.45
CA LYS A 302 7.83 -14.03 -17.80
C LYS A 302 8.01 -15.03 -18.94
N LEU A 303 8.57 -16.21 -18.70
CA LEU A 303 8.72 -17.22 -19.75
C LEU A 303 7.58 -18.24 -19.70
N ASN A 304 7.25 -18.80 -20.87
CA ASN A 304 6.28 -19.89 -20.98
C ASN A 304 6.90 -21.23 -20.54
N LEU A 305 6.04 -22.21 -20.27
CA LEU A 305 6.44 -23.51 -19.74
C LEU A 305 7.46 -24.23 -20.64
N THR A 306 7.34 -24.09 -21.96
CA THR A 306 8.27 -24.70 -22.92
C THR A 306 9.68 -24.11 -22.81
N ALA A 307 9.81 -22.79 -22.73
CA ALA A 307 11.10 -22.13 -22.50
C ALA A 307 11.69 -22.47 -21.12
N GLN A 308 10.85 -22.58 -20.09
CA GLN A 308 11.28 -22.98 -18.75
C GLN A 308 11.86 -24.41 -18.74
N LEU A 309 11.18 -25.36 -19.38
CA LEU A 309 11.63 -26.75 -19.50
C LEU A 309 12.94 -26.84 -20.32
N PHE A 310 13.06 -26.06 -21.40
CA PHE A 310 14.29 -26.02 -22.19
C PHE A 310 15.49 -25.51 -21.38
N ILE A 311 15.31 -24.43 -20.62
CA ILE A 311 16.35 -23.89 -19.71
C ILE A 311 16.72 -24.92 -18.64
N ALA A 312 15.74 -25.60 -18.04
CA ALA A 312 15.98 -26.64 -17.04
C ALA A 312 16.81 -27.81 -17.61
N VAL A 313 16.50 -28.26 -18.83
CA VAL A 313 17.25 -29.33 -19.51
C VAL A 313 18.67 -28.87 -19.85
N MET A 314 18.87 -27.63 -20.31
CA MET A 314 20.20 -27.08 -20.58
C MET A 314 21.07 -26.99 -19.31
N LEU A 315 20.49 -26.56 -18.19
CA LEU A 315 21.19 -26.49 -16.89
C LEU A 315 21.54 -27.89 -16.36
N ALA A 316 20.60 -28.84 -16.44
CA ALA A 316 20.84 -30.22 -16.04
C ALA A 316 21.89 -30.93 -16.92
N GLY A 317 21.84 -30.70 -18.24
CA GLY A 317 22.81 -31.22 -19.20
C GLY A 317 24.21 -30.65 -18.99
N GLY A 318 24.33 -29.36 -18.70
CA GLY A 318 25.61 -28.71 -18.38
C GLY A 318 26.26 -29.24 -17.10
N LEU A 319 25.48 -29.47 -16.04
CA LEU A 319 25.95 -30.08 -14.79
C LEU A 319 26.38 -31.55 -14.99
N GLY A 320 25.61 -32.32 -15.76
CA GLY A 320 25.95 -33.70 -16.12
C GLY A 320 27.24 -33.79 -16.93
N PHE A 321 27.45 -32.88 -17.88
CA PHE A 321 28.69 -32.81 -18.67
C PHE A 321 29.90 -32.42 -17.82
N SER A 322 29.75 -31.47 -16.89
CA SER A 322 30.81 -31.06 -15.96
C SER A 322 31.22 -32.19 -14.99
N MET A 323 30.25 -32.94 -14.45
CA MET A 323 30.53 -34.11 -13.61
C MET A 323 31.21 -35.25 -14.38
N LEU A 324 30.78 -35.51 -15.63
CA LEU A 324 31.43 -36.49 -16.51
C LEU A 324 32.86 -36.07 -16.85
N PHE A 325 33.11 -34.78 -17.09
CA PHE A 325 34.45 -34.25 -17.39
C PHE A 325 35.40 -34.32 -16.18
N LEU A 326 34.91 -34.04 -14.97
CA LEU A 326 35.65 -34.20 -13.71
C LEU A 326 35.96 -35.68 -13.42
N LYS A 327 35.00 -36.59 -13.68
CA LYS A 327 35.23 -38.03 -13.56
C LYS A 327 36.26 -38.55 -14.58
N ARG A 328 36.27 -38.01 -15.81
CA ARG A 328 37.24 -38.36 -16.86
C ARG A 328 38.66 -37.88 -16.54
N LYS A 329 38.82 -36.70 -15.91
CA LYS A 329 40.14 -36.20 -15.46
C LYS A 329 40.74 -37.01 -14.30
N ASN A 330 39.91 -37.58 -13.43
CA ASN A 330 40.39 -38.44 -12.34
C ASN A 330 40.83 -39.84 -12.81
N LEU A 331 40.40 -40.28 -13.99
CA LEU A 331 40.78 -41.58 -14.58
C LEU A 331 42.08 -41.54 -15.40
N THR A 332 42.65 -40.35 -15.66
CA THR A 332 43.92 -40.17 -16.39
C THR A 332 45.11 -39.86 -15.47
N VAL A 333 44.92 -39.92 -14.14
CA VAL A 333 45.96 -39.67 -13.11
C VAL A 333 46.28 -40.95 -12.30
N GLN A 334 45.84 -42.11 -12.77
CA GLN A 334 46.33 -43.43 -12.34
C GLN A 334 46.99 -44.14 -13.52
#